data_AF-A0AA45WKP4-F1
#
_entry.id   AF-A0AA45WKP4-F1
#
_cell.length_a   1.000
_cell.length_b   1.000
_cell.length_c   1.000
_cell.angle_alpha   90.00
_cell.angle_beta   90.00
_cell.angle_gamma   90.00
#
_symmetry.space_group_name_H-M   'P 1'
#
loop_
_entity.id
_entity.type
_entity.pdbx_description
1 polymer ?
#
loop_
_entity_poly.entity_id
_entity_poly.type
_entity_poly.pdbx_seq_one_letter_code
_entity_poly.pdbx_strand_id
1 'polypeptide(L)' 'MDNKFSDELEFKILVIGNRAVRKAQQENLKKGVPNVYCKNGNFYFELPDGTITTEVPDIYKDVFEKFKKTD' A
#
# COMPACT_ATOMS: atom_id res chain seq x y z
N MET A 1 0.46 -35.81 4.80
CA MET A 1 -0.92 -35.51 5.22
C MET A 1 -1.22 -34.09 4.77
N ASP A 2 -2.09 -33.93 3.77
CA ASP A 2 -2.56 -32.62 3.34
C ASP A 2 -3.35 -31.98 4.48
N ASN A 3 -2.82 -30.89 5.04
CA ASN A 3 -3.48 -30.19 6.13
C ASN A 3 -4.50 -29.18 5.57
N LYS A 4 -5.49 -29.69 4.81
CA LYS A 4 -6.48 -28.89 4.05
C LYS A 4 -7.22 -27.83 4.89
N PHE A 5 -7.34 -28.06 6.20
CA PHE A 5 -7.90 -27.08 7.14
C PHE A 5 -7.01 -25.85 7.35
N SER A 6 -5.68 -26.02 7.35
CA SER A 6 -4.72 -24.90 7.43
C SER A 6 -4.82 -24.04 6.17
N ASP A 7 -4.83 -24.69 5.01
CA ASP A 7 -4.87 -24.00 3.71
C ASP A 7 -6.15 -23.17 3.54
N GLU A 8 -7.31 -23.69 3.98
CA GLU A 8 -8.57 -22.97 3.92
C GLU A 8 -8.59 -21.74 4.85
N LEU A 9 -8.03 -21.86 6.06
CA LEU A 9 -7.93 -20.75 7.00
C LEU A 9 -6.97 -19.67 6.48
N GLU A 10 -5.79 -20.06 6.01
CA GLU A 10 -4.80 -19.16 5.40
C GLU A 10 -5.40 -18.40 4.22
N PHE A 11 -6.11 -19.09 3.33
CA PHE A 11 -6.82 -18.46 2.22
C PHE A 11 -7.85 -17.44 2.69
N LYS A 12 -8.67 -17.77 3.70
CA LYS A 12 -9.67 -16.84 4.25
C LYS A 12 -9.03 -15.61 4.87
N ILE A 13 -7.92 -15.77 5.59
CA ILE A 13 -7.16 -14.64 6.16
C ILE A 13 -6.67 -13.72 5.05
N LEU A 14 -6.09 -14.26 3.98
CA LEU A 14 -5.64 -13.49 2.83
C LEU A 14 -6.80 -12.75 2.15
N VAL A 15 -7.95 -13.40 1.98
CA VAL A 15 -9.15 -12.76 1.39
C VAL A 15 -9.62 -11.58 2.22
N ILE A 16 -9.69 -11.73 3.55
CA ILE A 16 -10.13 -10.66 4.46
C ILE A 16 -9.12 -9.51 4.44
N GLY A 17 -7.83 -9.81 4.56
CA GLY A 17 -6.77 -8.79 4.49
C GLY A 17 -6.80 -8.02 3.17
N ASN A 18 -6.92 -8.72 2.05
CA ASN A 18 -7.01 -8.11 0.73
C ASN A 18 -8.25 -7.22 0.55
N ARG A 19 -9.39 -7.57 1.17
CA ARG A 19 -10.59 -6.72 1.18
C ARG A 19 -10.37 -5.46 2.02
N ALA A 20 -9.77 -5.61 3.20
CA ALA A 20 -9.49 -4.48 4.09
C ALA A 20 -8.52 -3.48 3.44
N VAL A 21 -7.43 -3.96 2.82
CA VAL A 21 -6.45 -3.11 2.11
C VAL A 21 -7.11 -2.34 0.98
N ARG A 22 -7.89 -3.00 0.12
CA ARG A 22 -8.59 -2.33 -0.98
C ARG A 22 -9.57 -1.27 -0.52
N LYS A 23 -10.29 -1.54 0.58
CA LYS A 23 -11.20 -0.54 1.17
C LYS A 23 -10.43 0.67 1.69
N ALA A 24 -9.33 0.45 2.42
CA ALA A 24 -8.48 1.53 2.91
C ALA A 24 -7.91 2.37 1.77
N GLN A 25 -7.43 1.73 0.70
CA GLN A 25 -6.93 2.40 -0.50
C GLN A 25 -7.98 3.31 -1.15
N GLN A 26 -9.20 2.80 -1.31
CA GLN A 26 -10.31 3.59 -1.86
C GLN A 26 -10.68 4.77 -0.96
N GLU A 27 -10.69 4.57 0.36
CA GLU A 27 -10.98 5.64 1.32
C GLU A 27 -9.88 6.70 1.37
N ASN A 28 -8.62 6.31 1.24
CA ASN A 28 -7.48 7.22 1.14
C ASN A 28 -7.63 8.14 -0.07
N LEU A 29 -7.85 7.57 -1.26
CA LEU A 29 -8.02 8.36 -2.49
C LEU A 29 -9.21 9.32 -2.40
N LYS A 30 -10.35 8.87 -1.84
CA LYS A 30 -11.51 9.74 -1.60
C LYS A 30 -11.22 10.91 -0.66
N LYS A 31 -10.24 10.76 0.24
CA LYS A 31 -9.79 11.80 1.18
C LYS A 31 -8.62 12.64 0.64
N GLY A 32 -8.19 12.40 -0.60
CA GLY A 32 -7.05 13.10 -1.19
C GLY A 32 -5.68 12.56 -0.77
N VAL A 33 -5.62 11.40 -0.10
CA VAL A 33 -4.38 10.78 0.37
C VAL A 33 -3.90 9.77 -0.67
N PRO A 34 -2.70 9.95 -1.28
CA PRO A 34 -2.19 9.01 -2.27
C PRO A 34 -1.87 7.64 -1.66
N ASN A 35 -2.11 6.56 -2.40
CA ASN A 35 -1.63 5.23 -1.99
C ASN A 35 -0.13 5.09 -2.27
N VAL A 36 0.57 4.34 -1.43
CA VAL A 36 2.02 4.09 -1.56
C VAL A 36 2.27 2.61 -1.81
N TYR A 37 3.09 2.32 -2.82
CA TYR A 37 3.54 0.98 -3.17
C TYR A 37 5.06 0.95 -3.24
N CYS A 38 5.66 -0.22 -3.00
CA CYS A 38 7.08 -0.44 -3.21
C CYS A 38 7.29 -1.67 -4.08
N LYS A 39 8.08 -1.53 -5.15
CA LYS A 39 8.46 -2.62 -6.04
C LYS A 39 9.93 -2.50 -6.38
N ASN A 40 10.69 -3.55 -6.12
CA ASN A 40 12.15 -3.60 -6.33
C ASN A 40 12.90 -2.43 -5.66
N GLY A 41 12.44 -2.00 -4.47
CA GLY A 41 13.04 -0.88 -3.74
C GLY A 41 12.61 0.51 -4.21
N ASN A 42 11.83 0.62 -5.29
CA ASN A 42 11.30 1.89 -5.79
C ASN A 42 9.89 2.13 -5.27
N PHE A 43 9.63 3.36 -4.81
CA PHE A 43 8.31 3.80 -4.37
C PHE A 43 7.48 4.32 -5.54
N TYR A 44 6.21 3.97 -5.53
CA TYR A 44 5.22 4.42 -6.48
C TYR A 44 4.01 4.97 -5.72
N PHE A 45 3.48 6.09 -6.18
CA PHE A 45 2.37 6.78 -5.58
C PHE A 45 1.21 6.83 -6.57
N GLU A 46 0.05 6.32 -6.16
CA GLU A 46 -1.20 6.49 -6.89
C GLU A 46 -1.93 7.69 -6.29
N LEU A 47 -2.03 8.75 -7.08
CA LEU A 47 -2.70 9.99 -6.70
C LEU A 47 -4.24 9.82 -6.79
N PRO A 48 -5.03 10.70 -6.12
CA PRO A 48 -6.49 10.64 -6.14
C PRO A 48 -7.14 10.68 -7.53
N ASP A 49 -6.48 11.28 -8.52
CA ASP A 49 -6.91 11.34 -9.92
C ASP A 49 -6.60 10.05 -10.71
N GLY A 50 -5.93 9.08 -10.08
CA GLY A 50 -5.49 7.82 -10.69
C GLY A 50 -4.10 7.89 -11.35
N THR A 51 -3.43 9.05 -11.34
CA THR A 51 -2.07 9.19 -11.85
C THR A 51 -1.11 8.38 -10.98
N ILE A 52 -0.22 7.60 -11.61
CA ILE A 52 0.87 6.90 -10.92
C ILE A 52 2.17 7.65 -11.16
N THR A 53 2.88 8.00 -10.08
CA THR A 53 4.15 8.72 -10.12
C THR A 53 5.19 8.10 -9.19
N THR A 54 6.46 8.38 -9.43
CA THR A 54 7.58 8.09 -8.52
C THR A 54 8.02 9.32 -7.74
N GLU A 55 7.48 10.50 -8.06
CA GLU A 55 7.73 11.73 -7.31
C GLU A 55 7.02 11.67 -5.97
N VAL A 56 7.72 12.02 -4.88
CA VAL A 56 7.16 11.99 -3.53
C VAL A 56 6.10 13.11 -3.40
N PRO A 57 4.83 12.76 -3.14
CA PRO A 57 3.77 13.75 -2.91
C PRO A 57 4.07 14.63 -1.70
N ASP A 58 3.58 15.87 -1.71
CA ASP A 58 3.82 16.86 -0.64
C ASP A 58 3.52 16.33 0.77
N ILE A 59 2.41 15.60 0.93
CA ILE A 59 1.96 15.01 2.20
C ILE A 59 2.96 14.00 2.80
N TYR A 60 3.91 13.51 2.01
CA TYR A 60 4.91 12.54 2.45
C TYR A 60 6.33 13.10 2.51
N LYS A 61 6.55 14.36 2.10
CA LYS A 61 7.91 14.94 2.00
C LYS A 61 8.63 14.91 3.34
N ASP A 62 7.98 15.34 4.41
CA ASP A 62 8.53 15.38 5.76
C ASP A 62 8.82 13.98 6.33
N VAL A 63 8.03 12.97 5.96
CA VAL A 63 8.35 11.57 6.28
C VAL A 63 9.60 11.12 5.53
N PHE A 64 9.68 11.36 4.23
CA PHE A 64 10.82 10.94 3.42
C PHE A 64 12.11 11.67 3.80
N GLU A 65 12.06 12.96 4.15
CA GLU A 65 13.21 13.71 4.63
C GLU A 65 13.67 13.22 6.01
N LYS A 66 12.73 12.91 6.92
CA LYS A 66 13.07 12.38 8.25
C LYS A 66 13.79 11.03 8.19
N PHE A 67 13.41 10.17 7.24
CA PHE A 67 13.95 8.82 7.10
C PHE A 67 14.92 8.68 5.93
N LYS A 68 15.35 9.79 5.33
CA LYS A 68 16.40 9.82 4.33
C LYS A 68 17.66 9.30 4.99
N LYS A 69 18.13 8.12 4.56
CA LYS A 69 19.44 7.64 5.00
C LYS A 69 20.46 8.67 4.55
N THR A 70 21.15 9.26 5.51
CA THR A 70 22.40 9.97 5.24
C THR A 70 23.42 8.88 4.93
N ASP A 71 23.91 8.86 3.69
CA ASP A 71 25.03 7.99 3.30
C ASP A 71 26.31 8.36 4.07
#